data_AF-A0A2V9TPL3-F1
#
_entry.id   AF-A0A2V9TPL3-F1
#
_cell.length_a   1.000
_cell.length_b   1.000
_cell.length_c   1.000
_cell.angle_alpha   90.00
_cell.angle_beta   90.00
_cell.angle_gamma   90.00
#
_symmetry.space_group_name_H-M   'P 1'
#
loop_
_entity.id
_entity.type
_entity.pdbx_description
1 polymer ?
#
loop_
_entity_poly.entity_id
_entity_poly.type
_entity_poly.pdbx_seq_one_letter_code
_entity_poly.pdbx_strand_id
1 'polypeptide(L)' 'FSRTRNELWTKGESSGNRLRVVAISTDCDRDTFLIRVQVEGAGVVCHLGTRSCFTQELQLPLQATSGQEIVR' A
#
# COMPACT_ATOMS: atom_id res chain seq x y z
N PHE A 1 6.65 10.03 -9.65
CA PHE A 1 6.26 10.30 -11.05
C PHE A 1 4.81 9.88 -11.24
N SER A 2 3.95 10.80 -11.68
CA SER A 2 2.56 10.50 -12.02
C SER A 2 2.50 10.04 -13.48
N ARG A 3 2.09 8.79 -13.72
CA ARG A 3 2.00 8.21 -15.07
C ARG A 3 1.02 8.95 -15.97
N THR A 4 -0.11 9.40 -15.42
CA THR A 4 -1.17 10.09 -16.18
C THR A 4 -0.81 11.54 -16.50
N ARG A 5 -0.08 12.21 -15.62
CA ARG A 5 0.38 13.59 -15.83
C ARG A 5 1.74 13.68 -16.55
N ASN A 6 2.45 12.55 -16.63
CA ASN A 6 3.78 12.46 -17.22
C ASN A 6 4.81 13.41 -16.57
N GLU A 7 4.73 13.60 -15.25
CA GLU A 7 5.57 14.54 -14.49
C GLU A 7 5.90 14.04 -13.08
N LEU A 8 6.88 14.67 -12.42
CA LEU A 8 7.10 14.49 -10.99
C LEU A 8 5.97 15.17 -10.21
N TRP A 9 5.46 14.48 -9.19
CA TRP A 9 4.41 15.00 -8.32
C TRP A 9 4.73 14.63 -6.88
N THR A 10 4.51 15.57 -5.97
CA THR A 10 4.73 15.38 -4.54
C THR A 10 3.43 15.02 -3.84
N LYS A 11 3.40 13.90 -3.11
CA LYS A 11 2.21 13.47 -2.37
C LYS A 11 1.77 14.57 -1.39
N GLY A 12 0.51 15.00 -1.55
CA GLY A 12 -0.08 16.03 -0.69
C GLY A 12 0.18 17.46 -1.14
N GLU A 13 0.75 17.69 -2.33
CA GLU A 13 1.02 19.03 -2.86
C GLU A 13 -0.22 19.94 -2.85
N SER A 14 -1.39 19.44 -3.27
CA SER A 14 -2.63 20.22 -3.27
C SER A 14 -3.43 20.12 -1.96
N SER A 15 -3.35 18.99 -1.24
CA SER A 15 -4.20 18.74 -0.06
C SER A 15 -3.53 19.04 1.28
N GLY A 16 -2.22 19.30 1.30
CA GLY A 16 -1.43 19.41 2.54
C GLY A 16 -1.16 18.06 3.24
N ASN A 17 -1.85 16.98 2.84
CA ASN A 17 -1.68 15.64 3.40
C ASN A 17 -0.43 14.94 2.85
N ARG A 18 0.72 15.40 3.35
CA ARG A 18 2.08 14.98 2.95
C ARG A 18 2.52 13.72 3.69
N LEU A 19 3.53 13.06 3.13
CA LEU A 19 4.17 11.88 3.71
C LEU A 19 5.64 12.19 3.92
N ARG A 20 6.06 12.38 5.17
CA ARG A 20 7.47 12.56 5.52
C ARG A 20 8.15 11.19 5.53
N VAL A 21 9.17 11.00 4.69
CA VAL A 21 9.94 9.76 4.65
C VAL A 21 10.75 9.60 5.93
N VAL A 22 10.67 8.41 6.55
CA VAL A 22 11.46 8.08 7.75
C VAL A 22 12.44 6.94 7.52
N ALA A 23 12.17 6.05 6.56
CA ALA A 23 13.09 4.98 6.15
C ALA A 23 12.72 4.48 4.75
N ILE A 24 13.72 3.93 4.05
CA ILE A 24 13.56 3.28 2.76
C ILE A 24 14.31 1.94 2.80
N SER A 25 13.67 0.88 2.30
CA SER A 25 14.29 -0.42 2.05
C SER A 25 13.90 -0.93 0.66
N THR A 26 14.64 -1.91 0.13
CA THR A 26 14.38 -2.59 -1.14
C THR A 26 14.37 -4.10 -0.92
N ASP A 27 13.71 -4.84 -1.81
CA ASP A 27 13.74 -6.30 -1.84
C ASP A 27 15.07 -6.88 -2.37
N CYS A 28 15.14 -8.21 -2.51
CA CYS A 28 16.38 -8.93 -2.78
C CYS A 28 16.91 -8.76 -4.20
N ASP A 29 16.02 -8.58 -5.18
CA ASP A 29 16.32 -8.37 -6.60
C ASP A 29 16.21 -6.89 -7.03
N ARG A 30 15.82 -6.01 -6.11
CA ARG A 30 15.89 -4.55 -6.23
C ARG A 30 14.95 -3.97 -7.27
N ASP A 31 13.77 -4.55 -7.41
CA ASP A 31 12.73 -4.03 -8.30
C ASP A 31 11.63 -3.26 -7.55
N THR A 32 11.58 -3.38 -6.21
CA THR A 32 10.55 -2.76 -5.38
C THR A 32 11.14 -2.05 -4.16
N PHE A 33 10.63 -0.84 -3.90
CA PHE A 33 10.90 -0.10 -2.66
C PHE A 33 9.75 -0.21 -1.66
N LEU A 34 10.11 -0.43 -0.39
CA LEU A 34 9.24 -0.20 0.76
C LEU A 34 9.66 1.10 1.46
N ILE A 35 8.77 2.08 1.48
CA ILE A 35 9.00 3.38 2.10
C ILE A 35 8.14 3.50 3.35
N ARG A 36 8.79 3.65 4.51
CA ARG A 36 8.10 3.97 5.77
C ARG A 36 8.01 5.48 5.90
N VAL A 37 6.82 5.96 6.26
CA VAL A 37 6.50 7.39 6.31
C VAL A 37 5.76 7.78 7.59
N GLN A 38 5.93 9.03 8.00
CA GLN A 38 5.04 9.70 8.94
C GLN A 38 4.00 10.50 8.15
N VAL A 39 2.72 10.28 8.47
CA VAL A 39 1.61 11.01 7.83
C VAL A 39 1.50 12.40 8.45
N GLU A 40 1.50 13.42 7.62
CA GLU A 40 1.34 14.83 8.02
C GLU A 40 -0.04 15.37 7.61
N GLY A 41 -0.30 16.65 7.92
CA GLY A 41 -1.57 17.31 7.59
C GLY A 41 -2.70 16.80 8.48
N ALA A 42 -3.87 16.52 7.89
CA ALA A 42 -5.04 16.07 8.62
C ALA A 42 -4.96 14.59 9.09
N GLY A 43 -3.82 13.93 8.94
CA GLY A 43 -3.63 12.53 9.33
C GLY A 43 -4.27 11.51 8.39
N VAL A 44 -4.76 11.94 7.22
CA VAL A 44 -5.40 11.10 6.19
C VAL A 44 -4.51 11.00 4.96
N VAL A 45 -4.62 9.90 4.21
CA VAL A 45 -3.80 9.68 3.00
C VAL A 45 -4.66 9.62 1.75
N CYS A 46 -5.82 8.97 1.86
CA CYS A 46 -6.77 8.76 0.78
C CYS A 46 -7.60 10.02 0.50
N HIS A 47 -8.04 10.18 -0.74
CA HIS A 47 -8.93 11.26 -1.15
C HIS A 47 -10.36 11.11 -0.56
N LEU A 48 -10.70 9.92 -0.03
CA LEU A 48 -11.97 9.65 0.67
C LEU A 48 -11.92 9.99 2.17
N GLY A 49 -10.84 10.61 2.65
CA GLY A 49 -10.71 11.00 4.06
C GLY A 49 -10.26 9.88 5.00
N THR A 50 -9.77 8.76 4.46
CA THR A 50 -9.27 7.63 5.27
C THR A 50 -7.75 7.65 5.41
N ARG A 51 -7.24 7.03 6.49
CA ARG A 51 -5.79 6.94 6.77
C ARG A 51 -5.03 6.07 5.76
N SER A 52 -5.71 5.14 5.10
CA SER A 52 -5.17 4.26 4.06
C SER A 52 -6.16 4.15 2.91
N CYS A 53 -5.68 3.88 1.70
CA CYS A 53 -6.53 3.49 0.58
C CYS A 53 -7.07 2.05 0.73
N PHE A 54 -6.36 1.21 1.48
CA PHE A 54 -6.71 -0.19 1.73
C PHE A 54 -7.60 -0.29 2.97
N THR A 55 -8.89 0.02 2.81
CA THR A 55 -9.88 -0.02 3.91
C THR A 55 -10.75 -1.27 3.90
N GLN A 56 -10.62 -2.09 2.86
CA GLN A 56 -11.40 -3.31 2.68
C GLN A 56 -10.46 -4.49 2.60
N GLU A 57 -10.72 -5.50 3.40
CA GLU A 57 -10.06 -6.81 3.31
C GLU A 57 -10.81 -7.67 2.30
N LEU A 58 -10.05 -8.42 1.49
CA LEU A 58 -10.60 -9.41 0.60
C LEU A 58 -10.58 -10.77 1.31
N GLN A 59 -11.71 -11.46 1.32
CA GLN A 59 -11.77 -12.82 1.83
C GLN A 59 -11.06 -13.75 0.83
N LEU A 60 -10.08 -14.50 1.32
CA LEU A 60 -9.50 -15.58 0.54
C LEU A 60 -10.51 -16.73 0.48
N PRO A 61 -10.68 -17.39 -0.68
CA PRO A 61 -11.49 -18.59 -0.74
C PRO A 61 -10.89 -19.64 0.19
N LEU A 62 -11.71 -20.20 1.08
CA LEU A 62 -11.33 -21.38 1.85
C LEU A 62 -10.98 -22.49 0.85
N GLN A 63 -9.74 -22.98 0.90
CA GLN A 63 -9.41 -24.23 0.21
C GLN A 63 -10.26 -25.32 0.84
N ALA A 64 -11.11 -25.97 0.04
CA ALA A 64 -11.77 -27.18 0.45
C ALA A 64 -10.69 -28.22 0.77
N THR A 65 -10.44 -28.47 2.06
CA THR A 65 -9.66 -29.61 2.50
C THR A 65 -10.49 -30.86 2.22
N SER A 66 -10.41 -31.41 1.01
CA SER A 66 -10.80 -32.80 0.80
C SER A 66 -9.67 -33.67 1.32
N GLY A 67 -9.76 -34.01 2.60
CA GLY A 67 -9.08 -35.20 3.11
C GLY A 67 -9.55 -36.40 2.28
N GLN A 68 -8.65 -36.91 1.44
CA GLN A 68 -8.71 -38.28 0.94
C GLN A 68 -7.53 -39.02 1.53
N GLU A 69 -7.88 -39.83 2.52
CA GLU A 69 -7.08 -40.85 3.18
C GLU A 69 -6.52 -41.81 2.11
N ILE A 70 -5.20 -41.76 1.87
CA ILE A 70 -4.50 -42.84 1.18
C ILE A 70 -4.02 -43.80 2.27
N VAL A 71 -4.87 -44.75 2.62
CA VAL A 71 -4.48 -45.97 3.33
C VAL A 71 -4.75 -47.13 2.37
N ARG A 72 -3.68 -47.86 2.03
CA ARG A 72 -3.76 -49.22 1.51
C ARG A 72 -3.89 -50.17 2.68
#